data_AF-A0A353W4Q4-F1
#
_entry.id   AF-A0A353W4Q4-F1
#
_cell.length_a   1.000
_cell.length_b   1.000
_cell.length_c   1.000
_cell.angle_alpha   90.00
_cell.angle_beta   90.00
_cell.angle_gamma   90.00
#
_symmetry.space_group_name_H-M   'P 1'
#
loop_
_entity.id
_entity.type
_entity.pdbx_description
1 polymer ?
#
loop_
_entity_poly.entity_id
_entity_poly.type
_entity_poly.pdbx_seq_one_letter_code
_entity_poly.pdbx_strand_id
1 'polypeptide(L)'
;MRCLANITREKGFNSIPIKFRRRKVKLIIALFIILLCLTVGAGIYFYYRDNILAAEKKLKLILGTNVSMFIMLMIAAALLIFGDKAYAVETQTVVNSSNAGSAGLGYLAAALSTGLATIGAGYAVGSVGSSALGAVSEDPKILGKTLIFVGLAEGIAIYGLIVSILILGRL
;
A
#
# COMPACT_ATOMS: atom_id res chain seq x y z
N MET A 1 -41.78 -15.03 -5.89
CA MET A 1 -40.73 -15.94 -6.42
C MET A 1 -39.30 -15.37 -6.40
N ARG A 2 -39.02 -14.18 -5.84
CA ARG A 2 -37.66 -13.58 -5.81
C ARG A 2 -36.77 -13.99 -4.63
N CYS A 3 -37.29 -14.69 -3.61
CA CYS A 3 -36.50 -15.14 -2.45
C CYS A 3 -35.61 -16.36 -2.75
N LEU A 4 -36.04 -17.30 -3.61
CA LEU A 4 -35.28 -18.51 -3.91
C LEU A 4 -34.08 -18.27 -4.85
N ALA A 5 -34.09 -17.20 -5.65
CA ALA A 5 -32.96 -16.80 -6.49
C ALA A 5 -31.80 -16.21 -5.67
N ASN A 6 -32.04 -15.76 -4.43
CA ASN A 6 -31.00 -15.16 -3.59
C ASN A 6 -30.20 -16.24 -2.83
N ILE A 7 -30.80 -17.40 -2.55
CA ILE A 7 -30.15 -18.50 -1.80
C ILE A 7 -29.19 -19.32 -2.70
N THR A 8 -29.46 -19.41 -4.01
CA THR A 8 -28.55 -20.09 -4.95
C THR A 8 -27.32 -19.25 -5.31
N ARG A 9 -27.37 -17.93 -5.12
CA ARG A 9 -26.22 -17.01 -5.32
C ARG A 9 -25.14 -17.12 -4.23
N GLU A 10 -25.48 -17.61 -3.04
CA GLU A 10 -24.50 -17.86 -1.96
C GLU A 10 -23.71 -19.16 -2.16
N LYS A 11 -24.34 -20.21 -2.72
CA LYS A 11 -23.68 -21.51 -2.88
C LYS A 11 -22.67 -21.56 -4.03
N GLY A 12 -22.70 -20.61 -4.96
CA GLY A 12 -21.76 -20.51 -6.08
C GLY A 12 -20.40 -19.87 -5.76
N PHE A 13 -20.25 -19.26 -4.57
CA PHE A 13 -19.01 -18.59 -4.17
C PHE A 13 -18.10 -19.45 -3.26
N ASN A 14 -18.55 -20.66 -2.88
CA ASN A 14 -17.84 -21.52 -1.93
C ASN A 14 -17.02 -22.66 -2.60
N SER A 15 -16.87 -22.62 -3.92
CA SER A 15 -15.97 -23.51 -4.67
C SER A 15 -14.63 -22.84 -5.02
N ILE A 16 -14.34 -21.68 -4.44
CA ILE A 16 -13.00 -21.09 -4.49
C ILE A 16 -12.17 -21.84 -3.43
N PRO A 17 -11.01 -22.42 -3.75
CA PRO A 17 -10.23 -23.18 -2.78
C PRO A 17 -9.71 -22.28 -1.65
N ILE A 18 -10.51 -22.13 -0.60
CA ILE A 18 -10.19 -21.44 0.68
C ILE A 18 -8.86 -21.92 1.29
N LYS A 19 -8.47 -23.18 1.04
CA LYS A 19 -7.18 -23.75 1.47
C LYS A 19 -5.98 -23.09 0.77
N PHE A 20 -6.14 -22.68 -0.49
CA PHE A 20 -5.09 -22.03 -1.28
C PHE A 20 -4.89 -20.57 -0.86
N ARG A 21 -6.00 -19.84 -0.64
CA ARG A 21 -5.95 -18.48 -0.10
C ARG A 21 -5.37 -18.45 1.32
N ARG A 22 -5.73 -19.39 2.20
CA ARG A 22 -5.14 -19.48 3.54
C ARG A 22 -3.66 -19.87 3.54
N ARG A 23 -3.20 -20.70 2.60
CA ARG A 23 -1.76 -21.02 2.46
C ARG A 23 -0.95 -19.81 1.99
N LYS A 24 -1.45 -19.06 1.00
CA LYS A 24 -0.80 -17.82 0.55
C LYS A 24 -0.77 -16.77 1.66
N VAL A 25 -1.86 -16.59 2.41
CA VAL A 25 -1.90 -15.64 3.55
C VAL A 25 -0.89 -16.02 4.64
N LYS A 26 -0.78 -17.31 5.02
CA LYS A 26 0.24 -17.76 5.99
C LYS A 26 1.67 -17.54 5.47
N LEU A 27 1.91 -17.76 4.18
CA LEU A 27 3.21 -17.53 3.55
C LEU A 27 3.56 -16.04 3.51
N ILE A 28 2.60 -15.17 3.17
CA ILE A 28 2.77 -13.71 3.18
C ILE A 28 3.10 -13.23 4.60
N ILE A 29 2.35 -13.68 5.61
CA ILE A 29 2.60 -13.31 7.01
C ILE A 29 3.99 -13.78 7.46
N ALA A 30 4.40 -15.01 7.13
CA ALA A 30 5.72 -15.52 7.48
C ALA A 30 6.85 -14.74 6.80
N LEU A 31 6.68 -14.38 5.52
CA LEU A 31 7.66 -13.60 4.75
C LEU A 31 7.77 -12.16 5.29
N PHE A 32 6.65 -11.57 5.70
CA PHE A 32 6.62 -10.24 6.33
C PHE A 32 7.32 -10.23 7.70
N ILE A 33 7.13 -11.28 8.50
CA ILE A 33 7.81 -11.45 9.81
C ILE A 33 9.32 -11.65 9.65
N ILE A 34 9.74 -12.51 8.70
CA ILE A 34 11.16 -12.76 8.42
C ILE A 34 11.86 -11.47 7.96
N LEU A 35 11.18 -10.68 7.11
CA LEU A 35 11.74 -9.43 6.61
C LEU A 35 11.82 -8.36 7.71
N LEU A 36 10.81 -8.22 8.56
CA LEU A 36 10.85 -7.32 9.73
C LEU A 36 12.05 -7.63 10.63
N CYS A 37 12.30 -8.91 10.90
CA CYS A 37 13.49 -9.35 11.64
C CYS A 37 14.79 -8.95 10.92
N LEU A 38 14.84 -9.05 9.59
CA LEU A 38 16.01 -8.69 8.77
C LEU A 38 16.26 -7.18 8.78
N THR A 39 15.22 -6.36 8.67
CA THR A 39 15.31 -4.88 8.69
C THR A 39 15.73 -4.37 10.05
N VAL A 40 15.12 -4.89 11.13
CA VAL A 40 15.47 -4.53 12.52
C VAL A 40 16.88 -5.04 12.87
N GLY A 41 17.22 -6.26 12.45
CA GLY A 41 18.54 -6.84 12.66
C GLY A 41 19.66 -6.09 11.94
N ALA A 42 19.44 -5.67 10.68
CA ALA A 42 20.37 -4.82 9.95
C ALA A 42 20.54 -3.43 10.61
N GLY A 43 19.45 -2.85 11.13
CA GLY A 43 19.49 -1.60 11.88
C GLY A 43 20.33 -1.69 13.16
N ILE A 44 20.13 -2.75 13.96
CA ILE A 44 20.88 -2.98 15.21
C ILE A 44 22.34 -3.35 14.93
N TYR A 45 22.60 -4.20 13.94
CA TYR A 45 23.96 -4.60 13.55
C TYR A 45 24.79 -3.38 13.10
N PHE A 46 24.14 -2.40 12.46
CA PHE A 46 24.79 -1.17 12.03
C PHE A 46 25.00 -0.18 13.19
N TYR A 47 24.09 -0.14 14.16
CA TYR A 47 24.26 0.66 15.39
C TYR A 47 25.49 0.21 16.22
N TYR A 48 25.88 -1.06 16.12
CA TYR A 48 27.00 -1.63 16.88
C TYR A 48 28.36 -1.60 16.16
N ARG A 49 28.45 -1.20 14.86
CA ARG A 49 29.65 -1.37 14.00
C ARG A 49 30.22 -0.05 13.41
N ASP A 50 30.55 0.90 14.29
CA ASP A 50 31.61 1.92 14.14
C ASP A 50 31.36 3.33 13.53
N ASN A 51 31.91 4.32 14.27
CA ASN A 51 32.38 5.69 14.01
C ASN A 51 31.57 6.72 13.16
N ILE A 52 31.16 7.77 13.87
CA ILE A 52 30.31 8.94 13.53
C ILE A 52 30.77 9.81 12.33
N LEU A 53 32.00 9.67 11.82
CA LEU A 53 32.61 10.60 10.84
C LEU A 53 32.56 10.14 9.37
N ALA A 54 32.37 8.84 9.09
CA ALA A 54 32.08 8.32 7.74
C ALA A 54 30.56 8.20 7.47
N ALA A 55 29.75 8.83 8.32
CA ALA A 55 28.33 8.57 8.49
C ALA A 55 27.45 9.20 7.41
N GLU A 56 27.74 10.40 6.88
CA GLU A 56 26.77 11.08 6.00
C GLU A 56 26.46 10.32 4.70
N LYS A 57 27.50 9.84 3.99
CA LYS A 57 27.32 9.05 2.76
C LYS A 57 26.74 7.67 3.04
N LYS A 58 27.17 7.02 4.12
CA LYS A 58 26.70 5.68 4.48
C LYS A 58 25.27 5.70 5.02
N LEU A 59 24.88 6.71 5.78
CA LEU A 59 23.56 6.87 6.36
C LEU A 59 22.50 7.20 5.29
N LYS A 60 22.83 8.02 4.29
CA LYS A 60 21.98 8.21 3.10
C LYS A 60 21.82 6.92 2.27
N LEU A 61 22.88 6.11 2.16
CA LEU A 61 22.84 4.84 1.45
C LEU A 61 22.02 3.78 2.22
N ILE A 62 22.14 3.72 3.54
CA ILE A 62 21.41 2.78 4.41
C ILE A 62 19.92 3.15 4.52
N LEU A 63 19.61 4.44 4.62
CA LEU A 63 18.23 4.91 4.57
C LEU A 63 17.62 4.63 3.19
N GLY A 64 18.41 4.83 2.12
CA GLY A 64 18.05 4.44 0.76
C GLY A 64 17.80 2.94 0.59
N THR A 65 18.64 2.08 1.19
CA THR A 65 18.43 0.62 1.18
C THR A 65 17.17 0.21 1.93
N ASN A 66 16.84 0.84 3.06
CA ASN A 66 15.61 0.54 3.81
C ASN A 66 14.35 0.97 3.05
N VAL A 67 14.34 2.18 2.49
CA VAL A 67 13.23 2.67 1.65
C VAL A 67 13.09 1.81 0.38
N SER A 68 14.20 1.42 -0.23
CA SER A 68 14.22 0.53 -1.41
C SER A 68 13.68 -0.88 -1.08
N MET A 69 14.07 -1.46 0.05
CA MET A 69 13.53 -2.75 0.52
C MET A 69 12.03 -2.67 0.80
N PHE A 70 11.56 -1.57 1.38
CA PHE A 70 10.13 -1.38 1.67
C PHE A 70 9.29 -1.24 0.40
N ILE A 71 9.77 -0.48 -0.60
CA ILE A 71 9.12 -0.33 -1.91
C ILE A 71 9.11 -1.66 -2.68
N MET A 72 10.24 -2.37 -2.71
CA MET A 72 10.36 -3.68 -3.35
C MET A 72 9.40 -4.71 -2.72
N LEU A 73 9.23 -4.67 -1.39
CA LEU A 73 8.30 -5.53 -0.69
C LEU A 73 6.84 -5.20 -1.02
N MET A 74 6.47 -3.92 -1.06
CA MET A 74 5.10 -3.52 -1.42
C MET A 74 4.73 -3.99 -2.82
N ILE A 75 5.69 -3.90 -3.76
CA ILE A 75 5.52 -4.42 -5.12
C ILE A 75 5.44 -5.96 -5.11
N ALA A 76 6.35 -6.65 -4.42
CA ALA A 76 6.35 -8.11 -4.35
C ALA A 76 5.09 -8.68 -3.66
N ALA A 77 4.60 -8.03 -2.60
CA ALA A 77 3.36 -8.39 -1.92
C ALA A 77 2.15 -8.17 -2.83
N ALA A 78 2.09 -7.05 -3.55
CA ALA A 78 1.06 -6.84 -4.58
C ALA A 78 1.11 -7.94 -5.65
N LEU A 79 2.29 -8.25 -6.17
CA LEU A 79 2.48 -9.31 -7.17
C LEU A 79 2.13 -10.70 -6.64
N LEU A 80 2.37 -11.04 -5.37
CA LEU A 80 2.01 -12.36 -4.83
C LEU A 80 0.51 -12.50 -4.52
N ILE A 81 -0.17 -11.40 -4.20
CA ILE A 81 -1.62 -11.35 -3.94
C ILE A 81 -2.41 -11.38 -5.26
N PHE A 82 -1.93 -10.68 -6.28
CA PHE A 82 -2.58 -10.59 -7.60
C PHE A 82 -1.99 -11.54 -8.65
N GLY A 83 -0.87 -12.22 -8.37
CA GLY A 83 -0.04 -12.96 -9.33
C GLY A 83 -0.60 -14.26 -9.91
N ASP A 84 -1.77 -14.73 -9.47
CA ASP A 84 -2.52 -15.76 -10.22
C ASP A 84 -3.35 -15.16 -11.37
N LYS A 85 -3.27 -13.84 -11.57
CA LYS A 85 -3.82 -13.11 -12.71
C LYS A 85 -2.65 -12.46 -13.46
N ALA A 86 -1.78 -13.30 -14.02
CA ALA A 86 -0.88 -12.89 -15.09
C ALA A 86 -1.74 -12.63 -16.34
N TYR A 87 -2.36 -11.45 -16.41
CA TYR A 87 -2.67 -10.88 -17.71
C TYR A 87 -1.47 -10.01 -18.08
N ALA A 88 -0.91 -10.32 -19.24
CA ALA A 88 -0.06 -9.40 -19.97
C ALA A 88 -0.70 -8.00 -19.97
N VAL A 89 0.12 -6.98 -20.17
CA VAL A 89 -0.35 -5.72 -20.73
C VAL A 89 -0.95 -6.05 -22.10
N GLU A 90 -2.20 -6.49 -22.11
CA GLU A 90 -3.08 -6.29 -23.22
C GLU A 90 -3.84 -5.02 -22.87
N THR A 91 -3.67 -4.01 -23.72
CA THR A 91 -4.78 -3.11 -24.03
C THR A 91 -5.98 -4.01 -24.28
N GLN A 92 -6.79 -4.28 -23.25
CA GLN A 92 -7.94 -5.16 -23.38
C GLN A 92 -9.04 -4.39 -24.09
N THR A 93 -8.87 -4.25 -25.40
CA THR A 93 -9.92 -4.07 -26.39
C THR A 93 -10.79 -5.33 -26.40
N VAL A 94 -11.52 -5.58 -25.32
CA VAL A 94 -12.73 -6.41 -25.39
C VAL A 94 -13.81 -5.60 -26.08
N VAL A 95 -13.76 -5.65 -27.41
CA VAL A 95 -14.91 -5.48 -28.28
C VAL A 95 -15.95 -6.53 -27.90
N ASN A 96 -16.77 -6.21 -26.91
CA ASN A 96 -18.15 -6.69 -26.81
C ASN A 96 -19.04 -5.47 -26.57
N SER A 97 -19.67 -5.08 -27.67
CA SER A 97 -20.39 -3.84 -27.92
C SER A 97 -21.39 -3.44 -26.84
N SER A 98 -21.47 -2.12 -26.65
CA SER A 98 -22.48 -1.31 -25.94
C SER A 98 -22.41 -1.09 -24.41
N ASN A 99 -21.94 -2.02 -23.56
CA ASN A 99 -21.93 -1.78 -22.08
C ASN A 99 -20.69 -2.29 -21.30
N ALA A 100 -19.72 -2.95 -21.94
CA ALA A 100 -18.54 -3.49 -21.26
C ALA A 100 -17.42 -2.45 -21.00
N GLY A 101 -17.38 -1.38 -21.80
CA GLY A 101 -16.37 -0.31 -21.68
C GLY A 101 -16.51 0.56 -20.43
N SER A 102 -17.73 0.73 -19.91
CA SER A 102 -18.01 1.59 -18.75
C SER A 102 -17.50 1.00 -17.43
N ALA A 103 -17.65 -0.32 -17.23
CA ALA A 103 -17.19 -0.99 -16.02
C ALA A 103 -15.66 -1.10 -15.96
N GLY A 104 -14.99 -1.40 -17.08
CA GLY A 104 -13.52 -1.41 -17.14
C GLY A 104 -12.92 -0.03 -16.85
N LEU A 105 -13.52 1.02 -17.41
CA LEU A 105 -13.10 2.41 -17.17
C LEU A 105 -13.34 2.83 -15.72
N GLY A 106 -14.41 2.34 -15.07
CA GLY A 106 -14.69 2.56 -13.66
C GLY A 106 -13.60 1.99 -12.74
N TYR A 107 -13.11 0.77 -13.01
CA TYR A 107 -12.00 0.18 -12.23
C TYR A 107 -10.67 0.93 -12.43
N LEU A 108 -10.38 1.39 -13.66
CA LEU A 108 -9.20 2.23 -13.91
C LEU A 108 -9.30 3.59 -13.22
N ALA A 109 -10.47 4.22 -13.24
CA ALA A 109 -10.71 5.48 -12.54
C ALA A 109 -10.55 5.33 -11.02
N ALA A 110 -11.06 4.24 -10.45
CA ALA A 110 -10.92 3.92 -9.03
C ALA A 110 -9.43 3.71 -8.64
N ALA A 111 -8.66 2.99 -9.45
CA ALA A 111 -7.24 2.75 -9.21
C ALA A 111 -6.39 4.03 -9.34
N LEU A 112 -6.63 4.84 -10.39
CA LEU A 112 -5.91 6.10 -10.59
C LEU A 112 -6.21 7.14 -9.52
N SER A 113 -7.47 7.22 -9.06
CA SER A 113 -7.87 8.17 -8.02
C SER A 113 -7.08 7.97 -6.72
N THR A 114 -7.04 6.74 -6.19
CA THR A 114 -6.30 6.45 -4.96
C THR A 114 -4.79 6.49 -5.20
N GLY A 115 -4.29 5.95 -6.33
CA GLY A 115 -2.86 5.94 -6.63
C GLY A 115 -2.26 7.35 -6.67
N LEU A 116 -2.86 8.27 -7.43
CA LEU A 116 -2.39 9.66 -7.52
C LEU A 116 -2.52 10.40 -6.19
N ALA A 117 -3.61 10.18 -5.44
CA ALA A 117 -3.78 10.77 -4.12
C ALA A 117 -2.70 10.32 -3.13
N THR A 118 -2.34 9.03 -3.12
CA THR A 118 -1.29 8.49 -2.23
C THR A 118 0.11 9.00 -2.58
N ILE A 119 0.40 9.26 -3.86
CA ILE A 119 1.70 9.83 -4.28
C ILE A 119 1.81 11.26 -3.76
N GLY A 120 0.77 12.08 -3.93
CA GLY A 120 0.74 13.45 -3.42
C GLY A 120 0.80 13.53 -1.90
N ALA A 121 0.03 12.67 -1.20
CA ALA A 121 0.05 12.59 0.26
C ALA A 121 1.42 12.15 0.79
N GLY A 122 2.07 11.16 0.15
CA GLY A 122 3.42 10.73 0.53
C GLY A 122 4.46 11.85 0.44
N TYR A 123 4.41 12.68 -0.60
CA TYR A 123 5.30 13.83 -0.75
C TYR A 123 5.06 14.89 0.34
N ALA A 124 3.80 15.21 0.61
CA ALA A 124 3.42 16.17 1.65
C ALA A 124 3.84 15.68 3.05
N VAL A 125 3.55 14.42 3.38
CA VAL A 125 3.90 13.82 4.67
C VAL A 125 5.42 13.75 4.87
N GLY A 126 6.20 13.49 3.82
CA GLY A 126 7.67 13.51 3.92
C GLY A 126 8.24 14.89 4.31
N SER A 127 7.68 15.96 3.73
CA SER A 127 8.10 17.34 4.04
C SER A 127 7.63 17.78 5.44
N VAL A 128 6.36 17.52 5.78
CA VAL A 128 5.78 17.90 7.09
C VAL A 128 6.43 17.08 8.21
N GLY A 129 6.68 15.79 7.98
CA GLY A 129 7.26 14.88 8.98
C GLY A 129 8.70 15.22 9.34
N SER A 130 9.54 15.54 8.34
CA SER A 130 10.94 15.95 8.60
C SER A 130 11.02 17.26 9.39
N SER A 131 10.16 18.23 9.06
CA SER A 131 10.06 19.51 9.77
C SER A 131 9.51 19.34 11.19
N ALA A 132 8.50 18.49 11.36
CA ALA A 132 7.91 18.16 12.65
C ALA A 132 8.92 17.52 13.61
N LEU A 133 9.67 16.52 13.15
CA LEU A 133 10.68 15.85 13.97
C LEU A 133 11.81 16.81 14.39
N GLY A 134 12.20 17.75 13.53
CA GLY A 134 13.17 18.79 13.87
C GLY A 134 12.68 19.68 15.01
N ALA A 135 11.45 20.18 14.93
CA ALA A 135 10.87 21.05 15.95
C ALA A 135 10.62 20.31 17.29
N VAL A 136 10.23 19.04 17.22
CA VAL A 136 10.06 18.16 18.39
C VAL A 136 11.37 17.93 19.14
N SER A 137 12.50 17.91 18.43
CA SER A 137 13.81 17.78 19.05
C SER A 137 14.21 19.01 19.88
N GLU A 138 13.62 20.17 19.60
CA GLU A 138 13.85 21.41 20.34
C GLU A 138 12.88 21.53 21.52
N ASP A 139 11.59 21.26 21.28
CA ASP A 139 10.57 21.20 22.33
C ASP A 139 9.69 19.95 22.19
N PRO A 140 9.79 18.95 23.09
CA PRO A 140 8.94 17.77 23.03
C PRO A 140 7.47 18.07 23.33
N LYS A 141 7.16 19.24 23.91
CA LYS A 141 5.80 19.63 24.29
C LYS A 141 4.92 19.98 23.09
N ILE A 142 5.52 20.26 21.92
CA ILE A 142 4.78 20.56 20.67
C ILE A 142 4.42 19.32 19.84
N LEU A 143 4.80 18.12 20.29
CA LEU A 143 4.49 16.84 19.63
C LEU A 143 3.01 16.69 19.23
N GLY A 144 2.09 17.07 20.12
CA GLY A 144 0.66 16.98 19.86
C GLY A 144 0.20 17.86 18.70
N LYS A 145 0.78 19.06 18.55
CA LYS A 145 0.44 20.00 17.47
C LYS A 145 0.99 19.52 16.13
N THR A 146 2.21 19.00 16.11
CA THR A 146 2.84 18.49 14.89
C THR A 146 2.13 17.24 14.34
N LEU A 147 1.61 16.37 15.21
CA LEU A 147 0.82 15.20 14.78
C LEU A 147 -0.48 15.58 14.06
N ILE A 148 -1.12 16.70 14.44
CA ILE A 148 -2.33 17.18 13.76
C ILE A 148 -2.03 17.57 12.31
N PHE A 149 -0.91 18.27 12.05
CA PHE A 149 -0.52 18.65 10.69
C PHE A 149 -0.17 17.44 9.81
N VAL A 150 0.48 16.42 10.38
CA VAL A 150 0.75 15.16 9.66
C VAL A 150 -0.56 14.43 9.35
N GLY A 151 -1.49 14.35 10.30
CA GLY A 151 -2.80 13.74 10.08
C GLY A 151 -3.64 14.48 9.03
N LEU A 152 -3.58 15.81 9.00
CA LEU A 152 -4.22 16.60 7.94
C LEU A 152 -3.64 16.29 6.55
N ALA A 153 -2.31 16.11 6.45
CA ALA A 153 -1.67 15.70 5.20
C ALA A 153 -2.08 14.28 4.77
N GLU A 154 -2.24 13.35 5.71
CA GLU A 154 -2.71 12.00 5.41
C GLU A 154 -4.18 11.95 4.99
N GLY A 155 -4.98 12.91 5.46
CA GLY A 155 -6.39 13.05 5.08
C GLY A 155 -6.62 13.14 3.58
N ILE A 156 -5.67 13.68 2.81
CA ILE A 156 -5.73 13.73 1.33
C ILE A 156 -5.74 12.32 0.74
N ALA A 157 -4.97 11.38 1.30
CA ALA A 157 -4.96 9.98 0.85
C ALA A 157 -6.30 9.29 1.14
N ILE A 158 -6.85 9.52 2.33
CA ILE A 158 -8.16 8.97 2.72
C ILE A 158 -9.27 9.51 1.81
N TYR A 159 -9.22 10.80 1.44
CA TYR A 159 -10.19 11.37 0.50
C TYR A 159 -10.12 10.69 -0.87
N GLY A 160 -8.92 10.43 -1.41
CA GLY A 160 -8.72 9.68 -2.66
C GLY A 160 -9.17 8.22 -2.58
N LEU A 161 -9.07 7.60 -1.40
CA LEU A 161 -9.61 6.26 -1.14
C LEU A 161 -11.15 6.28 -1.11
N ILE A 162 -11.76 7.26 -0.43
CA ILE A 162 -13.22 7.40 -0.37
C ILE A 162 -13.82 7.56 -1.77
N VAL A 163 -13.21 8.38 -2.62
CA VAL A 163 -13.65 8.58 -4.02
C VAL A 163 -13.58 7.27 -4.80
N SER A 164 -12.50 6.48 -4.63
CA SER A 164 -12.36 5.17 -5.27
C SER A 164 -13.43 4.17 -4.83
N ILE A 165 -13.74 4.10 -3.54
CA ILE A 165 -14.82 3.26 -3.01
C ILE A 165 -16.18 3.73 -3.54
N LEU A 166 -16.41 5.04 -3.68
CA LEU A 166 -17.65 5.58 -4.22
C LEU A 166 -17.85 5.16 -5.69
N ILE A 167 -16.79 5.23 -6.50
CA ILE A 167 -16.82 4.78 -7.91
C ILE A 167 -17.14 3.28 -7.97
N LEU A 168 -16.48 2.47 -7.15
CA LEU A 168 -16.74 1.02 -7.06
C LEU A 168 -18.16 0.71 -6.59
N GLY A 169 -18.72 1.51 -5.69
CA GLY A 169 -20.09 1.36 -5.20
C GLY A 169 -21.18 1.79 -6.20
N ARG A 170 -20.80 2.35 -7.35
CA ARG A 170 -21.71 2.77 -8.43
C ARG A 170 -21.61 1.89 -9.68
N LEU A 171 -20.64 0.96 -9.72
CA LEU A 171 -20.50 -0.09 -10.72
C LEU A 171 -21.35 -1.30 -10.36
#